data_AF-L0GL31-F1
#
_entry.id   AF-L0GL31-F1
#
_cell.length_a   1.000
_cell.length_b   1.000
_cell.length_c   1.000
_cell.angle_alpha   90.00
_cell.angle_beta   90.00
_cell.angle_gamma   90.00
#
_symmetry.space_group_name_H-M   'P 1'
#
loop_
_entity.id
_entity.type
_entity.pdbx_description
1 polymer ?
#
loop_
_entity_poly.entity_id
_entity_poly.type
_entity_poly.pdbx_seq_one_letter_code
_entity_poly.pdbx_strand_id
1 'polypeptide(L)'
;MQRNACLRRHNDLGEQALWRLSVNKLIWIAGLALSAQLAYAADEPKAYQYGDKLDIAKVISMDVPAGGCEVVTARMTYVDSKGETHETTYLRQGPDCHDF
;
A
#
# COMPACT_ATOMS: atom_id res chain seq x y z
N MET A 1 -53.27 4.42 71.10
CA MET A 1 -54.06 3.26 70.60
C MET A 1 -55.05 3.84 69.59
N GLN A 2 -55.10 3.55 68.29
CA GLN A 2 -54.94 2.33 67.47
C GLN A 2 -53.98 2.62 66.28
N ARG A 3 -53.04 1.77 65.83
CA ARG A 3 -53.12 0.43 65.19
C ARG A 3 -53.92 0.41 63.87
N ASN A 4 -53.24 0.49 62.71
CA ASN A 4 -53.14 -0.59 61.69
C ASN A 4 -52.88 -0.11 60.24
N ALA A 5 -51.71 -0.52 59.73
CA ALA A 5 -51.33 -1.04 58.40
C ALA A 5 -51.99 -0.56 57.07
N CYS A 6 -51.07 -0.23 56.15
CA CYS A 6 -50.96 -0.71 54.76
C CYS A 6 -52.06 -0.33 53.75
N LEU A 7 -51.69 0.41 52.69
CA LEU A 7 -52.18 0.21 51.31
C LEU A 7 -51.38 1.04 50.26
N ARG A 8 -50.78 0.33 49.30
CA ARG A 8 -50.41 0.66 47.89
C ARG A 8 -49.46 1.86 47.60
N ARG A 9 -48.25 1.65 47.04
CA ARG A 9 -47.88 1.35 45.62
C ARG A 9 -48.26 2.54 44.71
N HIS A 10 -47.36 3.22 43.99
CA HIS A 10 -46.69 2.87 42.73
C HIS A 10 -45.49 3.84 42.53
N ASN A 11 -44.22 3.40 42.51
CA ASN A 11 -43.41 2.95 41.37
C ASN A 11 -43.52 3.84 40.10
N ASP A 12 -42.54 4.74 39.89
CA ASP A 12 -42.29 5.39 38.59
C ASP A 12 -40.87 5.94 38.44
N LEU A 13 -39.85 5.06 38.48
CA LEU A 13 -38.47 5.41 38.09
C LEU A 13 -37.79 4.17 37.50
N GLY A 14 -38.12 3.82 36.25
CA GLY A 14 -37.66 2.56 35.66
C GLY A 14 -37.59 2.47 34.13
N GLU A 15 -37.41 3.59 33.40
CA GLU A 15 -37.44 3.56 31.92
C GLU A 15 -36.27 4.28 31.22
N GLN A 16 -35.08 4.35 31.83
CA GLN A 16 -33.92 5.03 31.19
C GLN A 16 -32.62 4.22 31.13
N ALA A 17 -32.61 2.97 31.60
CA ALA A 17 -31.36 2.21 31.76
C ALA A 17 -31.00 1.24 30.62
N LEU A 18 -31.92 0.96 29.68
CA LEU A 18 -31.77 -0.21 28.80
C LEU A 18 -31.12 0.03 27.42
N TRP A 19 -31.01 1.28 26.92
CA TRP A 19 -30.37 1.52 25.62
C TRP A 19 -28.83 1.54 25.70
N ARG A 20 -28.24 1.76 26.88
CA ARG A 20 -26.79 1.97 27.04
C ARG A 20 -25.97 0.68 26.92
N LEU A 21 -26.59 -0.50 27.05
CA LEU A 21 -25.88 -1.79 27.14
C LEU A 21 -25.62 -2.45 25.77
N SER A 22 -26.24 -1.99 24.68
CA SER A 22 -26.14 -2.62 23.36
C SER A 22 -25.02 -2.09 22.46
N VAL A 23 -24.52 -0.87 22.71
CA VAL A 23 -23.53 -0.22 21.82
C VAL A 23 -22.09 -0.64 22.18
N ASN A 24 -21.79 -0.89 23.45
CA ASN A 24 -20.41 -1.13 23.93
C ASN A 24 -19.79 -2.44 23.40
N LYS A 25 -20.62 -3.37 22.93
CA LYS A 25 -20.18 -4.71 22.49
C LYS A 25 -19.98 -4.80 20.97
N LEU A 26 -20.53 -3.85 20.21
CA LEU A 26 -20.41 -3.78 18.75
C LEU A 26 -19.16 -3.02 18.28
N ILE A 27 -18.52 -2.24 19.16
CA ILE A 27 -17.32 -1.45 18.82
C ILE A 27 -16.09 -2.35 18.60
N TRP A 28 -16.07 -3.58 19.13
CA TRP A 28 -14.93 -4.50 18.97
C TRP A 28 -14.86 -5.21 17.60
N ILE A 29 -15.95 -5.25 16.83
CA ILE A 29 -15.99 -6.00 15.56
C ILE A 29 -15.58 -5.13 14.34
N ALA A 30 -15.58 -3.80 14.48
CA ALA A 30 -15.29 -2.88 13.36
C ALA A 30 -13.82 -2.41 13.28
N GLY A 31 -12.91 -2.94 14.10
CA GLY A 31 -11.53 -2.44 14.19
C GLY A 31 -10.50 -3.07 13.25
N LEU A 32 -10.85 -4.11 12.48
CA LEU A 32 -9.88 -4.98 11.79
C LEU A 32 -9.85 -4.85 10.26
N ALA A 33 -10.37 -3.77 9.68
CA ALA A 33 -10.35 -3.55 8.24
C ALA A 33 -9.54 -2.30 7.85
N LEU A 34 -8.26 -2.25 8.25
CA LEU A 34 -7.32 -1.29 7.70
C LEU A 34 -5.98 -1.98 7.42
N SER A 35 -5.99 -2.91 6.45
CA SER A 35 -4.75 -3.43 5.88
C SER A 35 -4.12 -2.32 5.04
N ALA A 36 -3.01 -1.78 5.52
CA ALA A 36 -2.27 -0.69 4.88
C ALA A 36 -1.85 -1.10 3.45
N GLN A 37 -2.35 -0.39 2.45
CA GLN A 37 -1.72 -0.40 1.13
C GLN A 37 -0.48 0.48 1.23
N LEU A 38 0.66 -0.11 1.59
CA LEU A 38 1.97 0.51 1.38
C LEU A 38 2.22 0.49 -0.13
N ALA A 39 1.65 1.46 -0.84
CA ALA A 39 2.12 1.81 -2.16
C ALA A 39 3.53 2.39 -1.98
N TYR A 40 4.55 1.60 -2.32
CA TYR A 40 5.88 2.15 -2.50
C TYR A 40 5.77 3.12 -3.66
N ALA A 41 5.99 4.41 -3.39
CA ALA A 41 6.19 5.38 -4.45
C ALA A 41 7.39 4.87 -5.25
N ALA A 42 7.14 4.36 -6.46
CA ALA A 42 8.22 4.00 -7.35
C ALA A 42 8.99 5.29 -7.64
N ASP A 43 10.23 5.35 -7.17
CA ASP A 43 11.12 6.45 -7.51
C ASP A 43 11.22 6.53 -9.03
N GLU A 44 11.25 7.75 -9.58
CA GLU A 44 11.51 7.88 -11.00
C GLU A 44 12.88 7.26 -11.31
N PRO A 45 12.96 6.41 -12.34
CA PRO A 45 14.18 5.67 -12.65
C PRO A 45 15.29 6.63 -13.00
N LYS A 46 16.32 6.62 -12.16
CA LYS A 46 17.50 7.46 -12.35
C LYS A 46 18.22 7.05 -13.64
N ALA A 47 18.53 8.02 -14.48
CA ALA A 47 19.34 7.79 -15.67
C ALA A 47 20.76 7.31 -15.28
N TYR A 48 21.17 6.20 -15.86
CA TYR A 48 22.52 5.65 -15.78
C TYR A 48 23.51 6.64 -16.40
N GLN A 49 24.58 6.96 -15.68
CA GLN A 49 25.69 7.71 -16.24
C GLN A 49 26.77 6.73 -16.67
N TYR A 50 27.33 6.95 -17.86
CA TYR A 50 28.39 6.08 -18.37
C TYR A 50 29.57 6.05 -17.40
N GLY A 51 29.93 4.85 -16.93
CA GLY A 51 30.98 4.64 -15.93
C GLY A 51 30.46 4.43 -14.51
N ASP A 52 29.16 4.63 -14.24
CA ASP A 52 28.54 4.21 -12.99
C ASP A 52 28.71 2.69 -12.82
N LYS A 53 29.01 2.28 -11.59
CA LYS A 53 29.08 0.87 -11.21
C LYS A 53 27.74 0.46 -10.63
N LEU A 54 26.88 -0.09 -11.47
CA LEU A 54 25.64 -0.71 -11.03
C LEU A 54 25.95 -2.07 -10.40
N ASP A 55 25.41 -2.32 -9.21
CA ASP A 55 25.42 -3.63 -8.57
C ASP A 55 24.29 -4.48 -9.15
N ILE A 56 24.51 -5.10 -10.31
CA ILE A 56 23.50 -5.89 -10.99
C ILE A 56 23.75 -7.37 -10.68
N ALA A 57 22.88 -7.98 -9.89
CA ALA A 57 22.87 -9.43 -9.70
C ALA A 57 22.01 -10.14 -10.77
N LYS A 58 20.86 -9.57 -11.15
CA LYS A 58 19.98 -10.15 -12.18
C LYS A 58 19.19 -9.08 -12.92
N VAL A 59 19.18 -9.13 -14.24
CA VAL A 59 18.25 -8.32 -15.06
C VAL A 59 16.87 -8.98 -15.07
N ILE A 60 15.83 -8.19 -14.80
CA ILE A 60 14.43 -8.62 -14.77
C ILE A 60 13.75 -8.32 -16.11
N SER A 61 13.94 -7.11 -16.63
CA SER A 61 13.40 -6.68 -17.92
C SER A 61 14.26 -5.61 -18.55
N MET A 62 14.17 -5.54 -19.88
CA MET A 62 14.66 -4.43 -20.67
C MET A 62 13.52 -3.99 -21.59
N ASP A 63 13.09 -2.74 -21.42
CA ASP A 63 12.11 -2.10 -22.28
C ASP A 63 12.86 -1.18 -23.24
N VAL A 64 12.74 -1.47 -24.52
CA VAL A 64 13.40 -0.73 -25.59
C VAL A 64 12.30 -0.21 -26.51
N PRO A 65 12.22 1.11 -26.74
CA PRO A 65 11.33 1.67 -27.74
C PRO A 65 11.54 1.00 -29.10
N ALA A 66 10.43 0.68 -29.77
CA ALA A 66 10.49 0.08 -31.09
C ALA A 66 11.07 1.05 -32.13
N GLY A 67 11.72 0.49 -33.13
CA GLY A 67 12.04 1.17 -34.38
C GLY A 67 13.39 1.88 -34.43
N GLY A 68 13.89 1.99 -35.65
CA GLY A 68 14.86 2.99 -36.05
C GLY A 68 16.32 2.62 -35.81
N CYS A 69 17.19 3.39 -36.46
CA CYS A 69 18.64 3.28 -36.31
C CYS A 69 19.24 4.54 -35.66
N GLU A 70 18.48 5.12 -34.75
CA GLU A 70 18.88 6.26 -33.92
C GLU A 70 19.24 5.81 -32.49
N VAL A 71 19.80 6.73 -31.72
CA VAL A 71 20.00 6.52 -30.29
C VAL A 71 18.66 6.70 -29.57
N VAL A 72 18.25 5.67 -28.82
CA VAL A 72 17.00 5.63 -28.05
C VAL A 72 17.27 5.46 -26.56
N THR A 73 16.34 5.96 -25.74
CA THR A 73 16.36 5.74 -24.29
C THR A 73 15.69 4.40 -23.97
N ALA A 74 16.48 3.44 -23.49
CA ALA A 74 15.98 2.18 -22.97
C ALA A 74 15.83 2.23 -21.45
N ARG A 75 14.97 1.37 -20.91
CA ARG A 75 14.72 1.20 -19.48
C ARG A 75 15.09 -0.22 -19.09
N MET A 76 15.81 -0.38 -17.99
CA MET A 76 16.19 -1.67 -17.43
C MET A 76 15.74 -1.78 -15.99
N THR A 77 15.04 -2.85 -15.67
CA THR A 77 14.70 -3.25 -14.30
C THR A 77 15.61 -4.39 -13.91
N TYR A 78 16.27 -4.29 -12.76
CA TYR A 78 17.22 -5.29 -12.28
C TYR A 78 17.12 -5.47 -10.76
N VAL A 79 17.66 -6.58 -10.28
CA VAL A 79 17.84 -6.89 -8.86
C VAL A 79 19.32 -6.81 -8.53
N ASP A 80 19.64 -6.16 -7.41
CA ASP A 80 21.02 -6.02 -6.92
C ASP A 80 21.49 -7.20 -6.05
N SER A 81 22.73 -7.16 -5.56
CA SER A 81 23.29 -8.23 -4.72
C SER A 81 22.59 -8.40 -3.37
N LYS A 82 21.80 -7.42 -2.94
CA LYS A 82 21.01 -7.44 -1.69
C LYS A 82 19.58 -7.92 -1.91
N GLY A 83 19.17 -8.12 -3.17
CA GLY A 83 17.81 -8.52 -3.52
C GLY A 83 16.84 -7.35 -3.73
N GLU A 84 17.32 -6.11 -3.78
CA GLU A 84 16.49 -4.93 -4.01
C GLU A 84 16.27 -4.73 -5.51
N THR A 85 15.04 -4.34 -5.89
CA THR A 85 14.69 -4.07 -7.30
C THR A 85 14.90 -2.60 -7.62
N HIS A 86 15.63 -2.35 -8.69
CA HIS A 86 15.96 -1.01 -9.18
C HIS A 86 15.54 -0.87 -10.64
N GLU A 87 15.27 0.38 -11.03
CA GLU A 87 15.02 0.74 -12.42
C GLU A 87 15.95 1.88 -12.84
N THR A 88 16.52 1.75 -14.03
CA THR A 88 17.39 2.77 -14.61
C THR A 88 17.10 2.96 -16.09
N THR A 89 17.41 4.14 -16.61
CA THR A 89 17.32 4.45 -18.04
C THR A 89 18.71 4.70 -18.62
N TYR A 90 18.93 4.32 -19.87
CA TYR A 90 20.22 4.50 -20.53
C TYR A 90 20.03 4.69 -22.04
N LEU A 91 20.99 5.33 -22.69
CA LEU A 91 20.99 5.50 -24.13
C LEU A 91 21.64 4.28 -24.80
N ARG A 92 21.00 3.77 -25.85
CA ARG A 92 21.53 2.70 -26.69
C ARG A 92 21.13 2.90 -28.14
N GLN A 93 21.77 2.17 -29.04
CA GLN A 93 21.37 2.11 -30.44
C GLN A 93 20.01 1.41 -30.59
N GLY A 94 19.16 1.94 -31.47
CA GLY A 94 17.87 1.37 -31.83
C GLY A 94 17.97 -0.06 -32.38
N PRO A 95 16.88 -0.85 -32.31
CA PRO A 95 16.90 -2.26 -32.67
C PRO A 95 17.12 -2.53 -34.17
N ASP A 96 16.89 -1.54 -35.04
CA ASP A 96 16.94 -1.71 -36.51
C ASP A 96 18.28 -1.27 -37.13
N CYS A 97 19.30 -1.02 -36.31
CA CYS A 97 20.65 -0.82 -36.81
C CYS A 97 21.33 -2.15 -37.14
N HIS A 98 21.88 -2.24 -38.35
CA HIS A 98 22.71 -3.36 -38.79
C HIS A 98 24.11 -2.84 -39.13
N ASP A 99 25.14 -3.50 -38.62
CA ASP A 99 26.53 -3.27 -39.04
C ASP A 99 26.66 -3.69 -40.52
N PHE A 100 27.06 -2.75 -41.39
CA PHE A 100 27.24 -2.97 -42.83
C PHE A 100 28.55 -3.68 -43.15
#